data_AF-A0A015LJR8-F1
#
_entry.id   AF-A0A015LJR8-F1
#
_cell.length_a   1.000
_cell.length_b   1.000
_cell.length_c   1.000
_cell.angle_alpha   90.00
_cell.angle_beta   90.00
_cell.angle_gamma   90.00
#
_symmetry.space_group_name_H-M   'P 1'
#
loop_
_entity.id
_entity.type
_entity.pdbx_description
1 polymer ?
#
loop_
_entity_poly.entity_id
_entity_poly.type
_entity_poly.pdbx_seq_one_letter_code
_entity_poly.pdbx_strand_id
1 'polypeptide(L)' 'MTPYQCILKDLRETQPEYVVPYPKPYEDNMNFEEKFRLMNEATERSKRVGDRVLWLVNLFYLGQLLERQTKDNKQRNYY' A
#
# COMPACT_ATOMS: atom_id res chain seq x y z
N MET A 1 -22.70 -12.68 30.22
CA MET A 1 -22.47 -12.17 28.85
C MET A 1 -23.02 -13.22 27.90
N THR A 2 -23.91 -12.86 26.99
CA THR A 2 -24.53 -13.83 26.07
C THR A 2 -23.55 -14.21 24.94
N PRO A 3 -23.70 -15.38 24.29
CA PRO A 3 -22.85 -15.76 23.15
C PRO A 3 -22.80 -14.69 22.06
N TYR A 4 -23.93 -14.02 21.82
CA TYR A 4 -24.04 -12.90 20.89
C TYR A 4 -23.16 -11.69 21.29
N GLN A 5 -23.09 -11.38 22.59
CA GLN A 5 -22.25 -10.29 23.10
C GLN A 5 -20.76 -10.59 22.97
N CYS A 6 -20.35 -11.85 23.13
CA CYS A 6 -18.97 -12.28 22.90
C CYS A 6 -18.57 -12.12 21.43
N ILE A 7 -19.42 -12.60 20.51
CA ILE A 7 -19.18 -12.46 19.07
C ILE A 7 -19.06 -10.99 18.65
N LEU A 8 -19.93 -10.12 19.17
CA LEU A 8 -19.87 -8.67 18.91
C LEU A 8 -18.58 -8.03 19.42
N LYS A 9 -18.10 -8.47 20.58
CA LYS A 9 -16.85 -7.99 21.17
C LYS A 9 -15.66 -8.42 20.31
N ASP A 10 -15.61 -9.70 19.93
CA ASP A 10 -14.54 -10.25 19.09
C ASP A 10 -14.49 -9.56 17.71
N LEU A 11 -15.65 -9.27 17.12
CA LEU A 11 -15.73 -8.53 15.86
C LEU A 11 -15.25 -7.09 15.99
N ARG A 12 -15.56 -6.39 17.09
CA ARG A 12 -15.05 -5.03 17.34
C ARG A 12 -13.56 -5.00 17.64
N GLU A 13 -13.02 -6.03 18.25
CA GLU A 13 -11.58 -6.15 18.49
C GLU A 13 -10.80 -6.48 17.21
N THR A 14 -11.43 -7.18 16.25
CA THR A 14 -10.78 -7.63 15.01
C THR A 14 -11.03 -6.73 13.81
N GLN A 15 -12.09 -5.91 13.80
CA GLN A 15 -12.34 -4.89 12.78
C GLN A 15 -12.05 -3.50 13.35
N PRO A 16 -11.02 -2.79 12.84
CA PRO A 16 -10.79 -1.42 13.25
C PRO A 16 -12.00 -0.57 12.85
N GLU A 17 -12.59 0.12 13.85
CA GLU A 17 -13.71 1.08 13.69
C GLU A 17 -13.40 2.22 12.70
N TYR A 18 -12.11 2.41 12.41
CA TYR A 18 -11.58 3.35 11.43
C TYR A 18 -10.74 2.60 10.40
N VAL A 19 -11.11 2.70 9.12
CA VAL A 19 -10.23 2.33 8.02
C VAL A 19 -9.06 3.31 8.06
N VAL A 20 -7.91 2.88 8.57
CA VAL A 20 -6.69 3.67 8.45
C VAL A 20 -6.26 3.61 6.98
N PRO A 21 -6.35 4.71 6.22
CA PRO A 21 -5.88 4.70 4.84
C PRO A 21 -4.38 4.44 4.87
N TYR A 22 -3.93 3.46 4.11
CA TYR A 22 -2.50 3.21 3.99
C TYR A 22 -1.86 4.38 3.23
N PRO A 23 -0.92 5.12 3.85
CA PRO A 23 -0.30 6.27 3.22
C PRO A 23 0.61 5.82 2.09
N LYS A 24 0.73 6.66 1.06
CA LYS A 24 1.77 6.50 0.04
C LYS A 24 3.17 6.58 0.70
N PRO A 25 4.15 5.80 0.24
CA PRO A 25 5.47 5.73 0.87
C PRO A 25 6.44 6.83 0.43
N TYR A 26 5.96 7.86 -0.29
CA TYR A 26 6.77 8.98 -0.77
C TYR A 26 6.03 10.31 -0.66
N GLU A 27 6.78 11.41 -0.63
CA GLU A 27 6.24 12.77 -0.63
C GLU A 27 6.03 13.30 -2.05
N ASP A 28 5.12 14.26 -2.21
CA ASP A 28 4.78 14.79 -3.55
C ASP A 28 5.89 15.63 -4.18
N ASN A 29 6.75 16.25 -3.36
CA ASN A 29 7.89 17.08 -3.76
C ASN A 29 9.10 16.28 -4.28
N MET A 30 9.16 14.97 -4.05
CA MET A 30 10.28 14.11 -4.48
C MET A 30 10.30 13.93 -6.00
N ASN A 31 11.48 13.68 -6.56
CA ASN A 31 11.59 13.37 -7.99
C ASN A 31 11.08 11.94 -8.29
N PHE A 32 10.83 11.63 -9.57
CA PHE A 32 10.26 10.34 -9.96
C PHE A 32 11.14 9.14 -9.55
N GLU A 33 12.45 9.25 -9.73
CA GLU A 33 13.40 8.17 -9.46
C GLU A 33 13.45 7.84 -7.96
N GLU A 34 13.42 8.86 -7.11
CA GLU A 34 13.31 8.70 -5.66
C GLU A 34 12.00 8.03 -5.25
N LYS A 35 10.87 8.49 -5.82
CA LYS A 35 9.55 7.88 -5.59
C LYS A 35 9.53 6.42 -6.00
N PHE A 36 10.11 6.10 -7.17
CA PHE A 36 10.17 4.75 -7.70
C PHE A 36 11.02 3.82 -6.83
N ARG A 37 12.20 4.28 -6.39
CA ARG A 37 13.06 3.54 -5.45
C ARG A 37 12.32 3.22 -4.15
N LEU A 38 11.69 4.23 -3.53
CA LEU A 38 10.93 4.05 -2.29
C LEU A 38 9.77 3.07 -2.45
N MET A 39 9.05 3.13 -3.59
CA MET A 39 7.98 2.18 -3.88
C MET A 39 8.48 0.74 -4.01
N ASN A 40 9.61 0.53 -4.69
CA ASN A 40 10.21 -0.80 -4.83
C ASN A 40 10.66 -1.36 -3.48
N GLU A 41 11.33 -0.55 -2.66
CA GLU A 41 11.73 -0.94 -1.31
C GLU A 41 10.53 -1.29 -0.42
N ALA A 42 9.46 -0.49 -0.48
CA ALA A 42 8.22 -0.75 0.26
C ALA A 42 7.54 -2.05 -0.21
N THR A 43 7.47 -2.27 -1.51
CA THR A 43 6.90 -3.48 -2.12
C THR A 43 7.67 -4.73 -1.69
N GLU A 44 8.99 -4.72 -1.83
CA GLU A 44 9.84 -5.86 -1.42
C GLU A 44 9.82 -6.10 0.09
N ARG A 45 9.76 -5.02 0.91
CA ARG A 45 9.59 -5.16 2.36
C ARG A 45 8.26 -5.82 2.72
N SER A 46 7.15 -5.36 2.14
CA SER A 46 5.82 -5.93 2.42
C SER A 46 5.72 -7.40 2.02
N LYS A 47 6.33 -7.78 0.89
CA LYS A 47 6.45 -9.17 0.45
C LYS A 47 7.26 -10.03 1.42
N ARG A 48 8.42 -9.53 1.90
CA ARG A 48 9.27 -10.23 2.87
C ARG A 48 8.60 -10.45 4.23
N VAL A 49 7.80 -9.49 4.68
CA VAL A 49 7.06 -9.59 5.96
C VAL A 49 5.80 -10.45 5.83
N GLY A 50 5.37 -10.79 4.61
CA GLY A 50 4.16 -11.58 4.37
C GLY A 50 2.87 -10.78 4.55
N ASP A 51 2.96 -9.44 4.62
CA ASP A 51 1.78 -8.58 4.71
C ASP A 51 1.19 -8.35 3.32
N ARG A 52 0.22 -9.21 2.97
CA ARG A 52 -0.44 -9.18 1.66
C ARG A 52 -1.23 -7.90 1.41
N VAL A 53 -1.85 -7.32 2.45
CA VAL A 53 -2.65 -6.10 2.28
C VAL A 53 -1.73 -4.94 1.95
N LEU A 54 -0.66 -4.78 2.73
CA LEU A 54 0.36 -3.76 2.48
C LEU A 54 1.04 -3.95 1.13
N TRP A 55 1.27 -5.19 0.71
CA TRP A 55 1.84 -5.48 -0.61
C TRP A 55 0.94 -5.03 -1.76
N LEU A 56 -0.37 -5.31 -1.69
CA LEU A 56 -1.33 -4.86 -2.71
C LEU A 56 -1.46 -3.34 -2.75
N VAL A 57 -1.45 -2.68 -1.59
CA VAL A 57 -1.45 -1.22 -1.49
C VAL A 57 -0.22 -0.64 -2.16
N ASN A 58 0.97 -1.20 -1.88
CA ASN A 58 2.21 -0.72 -2.49
C ASN A 58 2.16 -0.90 -4.02
N LEU A 59 1.70 -2.05 -4.51
CA LEU A 59 1.55 -2.27 -5.96
C LEU A 59 0.57 -1.28 -6.61
N PHE A 60 -0.52 -0.92 -5.93
CA PHE A 60 -1.45 0.09 -6.41
C PHE A 60 -0.77 1.46 -6.58
N TYR A 61 -0.02 1.93 -5.57
CA TYR A 61 0.68 3.21 -5.66
C TYR A 61 1.83 3.19 -6.66
N LEU A 62 2.51 2.06 -6.84
CA LEU A 62 3.52 1.88 -7.87
C LEU A 62 2.89 2.00 -9.26
N GLY A 63 1.76 1.33 -9.50
CA GLY A 63 1.01 1.43 -10.75
C GLY A 63 0.58 2.88 -11.05
N GLN A 64 0.03 3.59 -10.06
CA GLN A 64 -0.32 5.00 -10.21
C GLN A 64 0.89 5.89 -10.51
N LEU A 65 2.02 5.65 -9.86
CA LEU A 65 3.26 6.40 -10.07
C LEU A 65 3.73 6.25 -11.52
N LEU A 66 3.77 5.01 -12.01
CA LEU A 66 4.14 4.69 -13.38
C LEU A 66 3.17 5.33 -14.38
N GLU A 67 1.86 5.17 -14.19
CA GLU A 67 0.84 5.69 -15.11
C GLU A 67 0.85 7.22 -15.21
N ARG A 68 1.00 7.93 -14.08
CA ARG A 68 0.88 9.40 -14.04
C ARG A 68 2.15 10.15 -14.40
N GLN A 69 3.33 9.55 -14.19
CA GLN A 69 4.60 10.25 -14.32
C GLN A 69 5.50 9.74 -15.45
N THR A 70 5.19 8.58 -16.06
CA THR A 70 5.85 8.20 -17.32
C THR A 70 5.17 8.90 -18.49
N LYS A 71 5.92 9.71 -19.24
CA LYS A 71 5.42 10.45 -20.41
C LYS A 71 5.37 9.59 -21.68
N ASP A 72 6.07 8.45 -21.68
CA ASP A 72 6.20 7.53 -22.81
C ASP A 72 6.16 6.07 -22.31
N ASN A 73 5.48 5.21 -23.06
CA ASN A 73 5.39 3.77 -22.82
C ASN A 73 6.77 3.10 -22.77
N LYS A 74 7.77 3.63 -23.49
CA LYS A 74 9.14 3.12 -23.43
C LYS A 74 9.78 3.29 -22.05
N GLN A 75 9.52 4.42 -21.39
CA GLN A 75 9.98 4.68 -20.03
C GLN A 75 9.28 3.74 -19.04
N ARG A 76 7.98 3.51 -19.23
CA ARG A 76 7.21 2.58 -18.39
C ARG A 76 7.65 1.13 -18.49
N ASN A 77 8.17 0.69 -19.64
CA ASN A 77 8.66 -0.69 -19.81
C ASN A 77 10.09 -0.89 -19.30
N TYR A 78 10.84 0.18 -19.07
CA TYR A 78 12.19 0.12 -18.51
C TYR A 78 12.17 -0.04 -16.98
N TYR A 79 11.18 0.58 -16.34
CA TYR A 79 10.94 0.55 -14.89
C TYR A 79 10.00 -0.60 -14.52
#